data_AF-A0A965RRQ2-F1
#
_entry.id   AF-A0A965RRQ2-F1
#
_cell.length_a   1.000
_cell.length_b   1.000
_cell.length_c   1.000
_cell.angle_alpha   90.00
_cell.angle_beta   90.00
_cell.angle_gamma   90.00
#
_symmetry.space_group_name_H-M   'P 1'
#
loop_
_entity.id
_entity.type
_entity.pdbx_description
1 polymer ?
#
loop_
_entity_poly.entity_id
_entity_poly.type
_entity_poly.pdbx_seq_one_letter_code
_entity_poly.pdbx_strand_id
1 'polypeptide(L)' 'KHNISGDFRFVVMQRFLSFENELSFFKNFILKAYFILKKISLADEKEYGLDYSNVTIEKSPLILNTPKNINLVRE' A
#
# COMPACT_ATOMS: atom_id res chain seq x y z
N LYS A 1 29.25 -13.02 -17.49
CA LYS A 1 28.14 -13.36 -16.57
C LYS A 1 28.38 -12.52 -15.31
N HIS A 2 27.85 -11.29 -15.28
CA HIS A 2 28.17 -10.34 -14.22
C HIS A 2 27.38 -10.70 -12.96
N ASN A 3 28.08 -11.27 -11.99
CA ASN A 3 27.55 -11.62 -10.69
C ASN A 3 27.50 -10.34 -9.84
N ILE A 4 26.53 -9.47 -10.11
CA ILE A 4 26.27 -8.26 -9.34
C ILE A 4 25.56 -8.68 -8.04
N SER A 5 26.25 -9.44 -7.18
CA SER A 5 25.81 -9.70 -5.81
C SER A 5 26.15 -8.47 -4.97
N GLY A 6 25.30 -7.45 -5.08
CA GLY A 6 25.01 -6.58 -3.95
C GLY A 6 23.90 -7.21 -3.13
N ASP A 7 23.96 -7.09 -1.80
CA ASP A 7 22.87 -7.48 -0.91
C ASP A 7 21.72 -6.46 -1.07
N PHE A 8 20.96 -6.57 -2.16
CA PHE A 8 19.86 -5.68 -2.46
C PHE A 8 18.60 -6.20 -1.79
N ARG A 9 17.99 -5.36 -0.95
CA ARG A 9 16.67 -5.60 -0.40
C ARG A 9 15.66 -4.65 -1.02
N PHE A 10 14.54 -5.19 -1.48
CA PHE A 10 13.43 -4.44 -2.02
C PHE A 10 12.37 -4.25 -0.94
N VAL A 11 11.92 -3.02 -0.74
CA VAL A 11 10.75 -2.71 0.09
C VAL A 11 9.57 -2.43 -0.83
N VAL A 12 8.62 -3.36 -0.86
CA VAL A 12 7.40 -3.24 -1.66
C VAL A 12 6.32 -2.59 -0.81
N MET A 13 5.93 -1.38 -1.19
CA MET A 13 4.91 -0.59 -0.51
C MET A 13 3.51 -1.02 -0.94
N GLN A 14 2.82 -1.74 -0.07
CA GLN A 14 1.43 -2.13 -0.27
C GLN A 14 0.49 -1.13 0.39
N ARG A 15 -0.32 -0.45 -0.42
CA ARG A 15 -1.30 0.50 0.09
C ARG A 15 -2.51 -0.24 0.63
N PHE A 16 -3.03 0.21 1.78
CA PHE A 16 -4.29 -0.27 2.33
C PHE A 16 -5.27 0.89 2.55
N LEU A 17 -6.57 0.59 2.51
CA LEU A 17 -7.59 1.58 2.83
C LEU A 17 -7.58 1.87 4.33
N SER A 18 -7.17 3.07 4.73
CA SER A 18 -7.23 3.49 6.14
C SER A 18 -8.69 3.65 6.59
N PHE A 19 -9.00 3.18 7.80
CA PHE A 19 -10.35 3.19 8.38
C PHE A 19 -10.86 4.61 8.66
N GLU A 20 -9.95 5.57 8.80
CA GLU A 20 -10.25 6.98 9.11
C GLU A 20 -10.63 7.83 7.88
N ASN A 21 -10.67 7.24 6.68
CA ASN A 21 -11.07 7.97 5.49
C ASN A 21 -12.60 8.22 5.51
N GLU A 22 -13.02 9.47 5.74
CA GLU A 22 -14.41 9.93 5.55
C GLU A 22 -14.77 9.92 4.04
N LEU A 23 -15.14 8.75 3.52
CA LEU A 23 -15.52 8.56 2.12
C LEU A 23 -17.04 8.49 1.95
N SER A 24 -17.54 9.16 0.92
CA SER A 24 -18.92 8.95 0.46
C SER A 24 -19.15 7.48 0.07
N PHE A 25 -20.37 6.98 0.29
CA PHE A 25 -20.73 5.57 0.13
C PHE A 25 -20.29 4.97 -1.22
N PHE A 26 -20.50 5.70 -2.32
CA PHE A 26 -20.12 5.24 -3.66
C PHE A 26 -18.60 5.10 -3.84
N LYS A 27 -17.81 6.05 -3.31
CA LYS A 27 -16.34 5.97 -3.34
C LYS A 27 -15.84 4.78 -2.52
N ASN A 28 -16.45 4.54 -1.35
CA ASN A 28 -16.12 3.39 -0.52
C ASN A 28 -16.41 2.06 -1.24
N PHE A 29 -17.56 1.96 -1.94
CA PHE A 29 -17.90 0.79 -2.74
C PHE A 29 -16.88 0.51 -3.85
N ILE A 30 -16.51 1.54 -4.63
CA ILE A 30 -15.51 1.40 -5.70
C ILE A 30 -14.16 0.96 -5.13
N LEU A 31 -13.70 1.57 -4.05
CA LEU A 31 -12.40 1.23 -3.44
C LEU A 31 -12.41 -0.19 -2.87
N LYS A 32 -13.48 -0.60 -2.20
CA LYS A 32 -13.64 -1.99 -1.74
C LYS A 32 -13.57 -2.98 -2.90
N ALA A 33 -14.29 -2.72 -3.99
CA ALA A 33 -14.24 -3.55 -5.19
C ALA A 33 -12.81 -3.63 -5.76
N TYR A 34 -12.13 -2.49 -5.88
CA TYR A 34 -10.73 -2.42 -6.31
C TYR A 34 -9.80 -3.27 -5.44
N PHE A 35 -9.87 -3.16 -4.11
CA PHE A 35 -9.01 -3.91 -3.20
C PHE A 35 -9.31 -5.42 -3.20
N ILE A 36 -10.57 -5.81 -3.43
CA ILE A 36 -10.93 -7.23 -3.65
C ILE A 36 -10.26 -7.74 -4.93
N LEU A 37 -10.38 -7.00 -6.03
CA LEU A 37 -9.73 -7.37 -7.30
C LEU A 37 -8.20 -7.43 -7.16
N LYS A 38 -7.59 -6.46 -6.48
CA LYS A 38 -6.14 -6.45 -6.24
C LYS A 38 -5.69 -7.64 -5.39
N LYS A 39 -6.49 -8.09 -4.42
CA LYS A 39 -6.19 -9.29 -3.60
C LYS A 39 -6.27 -10.59 -4.39
N ILE A 40 -7.13 -10.66 -5.40
CA ILE A 40 -7.26 -11.83 -6.29
C ILE A 40 -6.18 -11.79 -7.40
N SER A 41 -5.68 -10.59 -7.72
CA SER A 41 -4.62 -10.36 -8.70
C SER A 41 -3.27 -10.96 -8.28
N LEU A 42 -2.30 -10.87 -9.19
CA LEU A 42 -0.93 -11.30 -8.94
C LEU A 42 -0.32 -10.45 -7.80
N ALA A 43 0.43 -11.11 -6.91
CA ALA A 43 1.12 -10.43 -5.84
C ALA A 43 2.17 -9.46 -6.39
N ASP A 44 2.31 -8.30 -5.74
CA ASP A 44 3.15 -7.19 -6.21
C ASP A 44 4.61 -7.63 -6.45
N GLU A 45 5.17 -8.43 -5.55
CA GLU A 45 6.53 -8.95 -5.67
C GLU A 45 6.73 -9.87 -6.89
N LYS A 46 5.70 -10.63 -7.27
CA LYS A 46 5.69 -11.46 -8.49
C LYS A 46 5.50 -10.62 -9.74
N GLU A 47 4.62 -9.62 -9.68
CA GLU A 47 4.38 -8.68 -10.78
C GLU A 47 5.65 -7.91 -11.15
N TYR A 48 6.46 -7.56 -10.16
CA TYR A 48 7.76 -6.89 -10.35
C TYR A 48 8.91 -7.83 -10.72
N GLY A 49 8.69 -9.14 -10.74
CA GLY A 49 9.73 -10.13 -11.05
C GLY A 49 10.83 -10.21 -9.98
N LEU A 50 10.50 -9.91 -8.72
CA LEU A 50 11.46 -9.93 -7.62
C LEU A 50 11.56 -11.33 -7.00
N ASP A 51 12.76 -11.67 -6.54
CA ASP A 51 12.97 -12.89 -5.73
C ASP A 51 12.49 -12.65 -4.30
N TYR A 52 11.61 -13.54 -3.82
CA TYR A 52 11.03 -13.52 -2.48
C TYR A 52 12.07 -13.43 -1.35
N SER A 53 13.27 -13.97 -1.56
CA SER A 53 14.36 -13.95 -0.58
C SER A 53 14.83 -12.53 -0.22
N ASN A 54 14.63 -11.57 -1.13
CA ASN A 54 15.16 -10.21 -1.04
C ASN A 54 14.05 -9.14 -0.93
N VAL A 55 12.80 -9.53 -0.70
CA VAL A 55 11.65 -8.61 -0.65
C VAL A 55 11.08 -8.51 0.76
N THR A 56 10.80 -7.29 1.18
CA THR A 56 10.04 -6.96 2.39
C THR A 56 8.79 -6.18 1.98
N ILE A 57 7.62 -6.59 2.47
CA ILE A 57 6.36 -5.89 2.19
C ILE A 57 6.07 -4.93 3.35
N GLU A 58 5.88 -3.65 3.04
CA GLU A 58 5.51 -2.63 4.01
C GLU A 58 4.11 -2.10 3.69
N LYS A 59 3.26 -1.99 4.72
CA LYS A 59 1.88 -1.52 4.57
C LYS A 59 1.78 -0.04 4.87
N SER A 60 1.32 0.73 3.90
CA SER A 60 1.15 2.18 4.04
C SER A 60 -0.31 2.60 3.87
N PRO A 61 -0.85 3.52 4.70
CA PRO A 61 -2.22 3.97 4.58
C PRO A 61 -2.42 4.78 3.29
N LEU A 62 -3.49 4.47 2.56
CA LEU A 62 -3.93 5.29 1.44
C LEU A 62 -4.63 6.55 1.97
N ILE A 63 -4.00 7.70 1.77
CA ILE A 63 -4.51 9.03 2.14
C ILE A 63 -5.31 9.57 0.95
N LEU A 64 -6.62 9.71 1.11
CA LEU A 64 -7.52 10.18 0.05
C LEU A 64 -7.98 11.62 0.25
N ASN A 65 -7.99 12.09 1.49
CA ASN A 65 -8.42 13.42 1.87
C ASN A 65 -7.30 14.10 2.67
N THR A 66 -7.21 15.43 2.56
CA THR A 66 -6.37 16.22 3.45
C THR A 66 -6.86 16.04 4.89
N PRO A 67 -5.97 15.77 5.87
CA PRO A 67 -6.38 15.72 7.27
C PRO A 67 -7.06 17.05 7.64
N LYS A 68 -8.18 16.96 8.38
CA LYS A 68 -8.84 18.16 8.90
C LYS A 68 -7.82 18.95 9.73
N ASN A 69 -7.80 20.27 9.57
CA ASN A 69 -6.92 21.12 10.37
C ASN A 69 -7.47 21.16 11.79
N ILE A 70 -6.95 20.28 12.65
CA ILE A 70 -7.37 20.16 14.04
C ILE A 70 -6.45 21.05 14.87
N ASN A 71 -7.02 22.09 15.50
CA ASN A 71 -6.29 22.89 16.48
C ASN A 71 -6.16 22.07 17.76
N LEU A 72 -4.99 21.45 17.97
CA LEU A 72 -4.69 20.73 19.19
C LEU A 72 -4.37 21.75 20.29
N VAL A 73 -5.18 21.78 21.34
CA VAL A 73 -4.88 22.50 22.58
C VAL A 73 -4.23 21.50 23.53
N ARG A 74 -3.03 21.80 24.02
CA ARG A 74 -2.41 21.02 25.10
C ARG A 74 -3.20 21.27 26.38
N GLU A 75 -3.62 20.19 27.05
CA GLU A 75 -3.99 20.23 28.48
C GLU A 75 -2.75 20.41 29.36
#